data_AF-A0A1C2HXP3-F1
#
_entry.id   AF-A0A1C2HXP3-F1
#
_cell.length_a   1.000
_cell.length_b   1.000
_cell.length_c   1.000
_cell.angle_alpha   90.00
_cell.angle_beta   90.00
_cell.angle_gamma   90.00
#
_symmetry.space_group_name_H-M   'P 1'
#
loop_
_entity.id
_entity.type
_entity.pdbx_description
1 polymer ?
#
loop_
_entity_poly.entity_id
_entity_poly.type
_entity_poly.pdbx_seq_one_letter_code
_entity_poly.pdbx_strand_id
1 'polypeptide(L)'
;MIATAELLTEQDTNKFIPVVRNVTGHKKLPVFLGSRLYIDLSDANNSEDERIELLKEIHKAREGKPPIGINPFAEPVDTKKEALVDEEHKTVKPSLNVDSTVFFDERFSSAFPGVRGVKWFTTQIDIKMRLGKLLEEPLDFNNTSPIWWWRGGNLHIHSFKSTDDGLFLMDWDEYKITKIAAVNEGNYYQRFVYVETDKMEPTGLYQNIEDRIAYWIEQHGYCSEEYGLYKGETKVTRAEYDDNAALIDGELVKLGGDVELRVRYLTSYNFVIAAHGSPINNNSFDRKLEELLNAMLRDGESIDVLSREVLKLPKSNR
;
A
#
# COMPACT_ATOMS: atom_id res chain seq x y z
N MET A 1 35.58 -24.65 12.27
CA MET A 1 36.59 -23.62 11.94
C MET A 1 36.64 -22.66 13.12
N ILE A 2 37.76 -22.56 13.83
CA ILE A 2 37.93 -21.63 14.95
C ILE A 2 38.62 -20.40 14.37
N ALA A 3 37.88 -19.31 14.18
CA ALA A 3 38.44 -18.03 13.75
C ALA A 3 38.93 -17.26 14.98
N THR A 4 40.20 -16.90 15.01
CA THR A 4 40.80 -16.06 16.06
C THR A 4 40.45 -14.59 15.83
N ALA A 5 40.38 -13.79 16.90
CA ALA A 5 39.99 -12.38 16.86
C ALA A 5 40.85 -11.53 15.91
N GLU A 6 42.12 -11.91 15.74
CA GLU A 6 43.09 -11.24 14.86
C GLU A 6 42.80 -11.47 13.36
N LEU A 7 42.11 -12.56 13.00
CA LEU A 7 41.80 -12.88 11.60
C LEU A 7 40.60 -12.06 11.05
N LEU A 8 39.76 -11.52 11.95
CA LEU A 8 38.55 -10.76 11.62
C LEU A 8 38.78 -9.24 11.56
N THR A 9 39.92 -8.75 12.05
CA THR A 9 40.30 -7.33 11.98
C THR A 9 40.71 -6.88 10.58
N GLU A 10 41.19 -7.79 9.73
CA GLU A 10 41.64 -7.46 8.35
C GLU A 10 40.64 -7.85 7.26
N GLN A 11 39.54 -8.53 7.61
CA GLN A 11 38.47 -8.80 6.66
C GLN A 11 37.48 -7.63 6.65
N ASP A 12 37.10 -7.22 5.45
CA ASP A 12 36.07 -6.22 5.17
C ASP A 12 34.66 -6.78 5.54
N THR A 13 34.45 -7.10 6.83
CA THR A 13 33.26 -7.81 7.30
C THR A 13 32.12 -6.85 7.59
N ASN A 14 31.74 -6.03 6.61
CA ASN A 14 30.44 -5.33 6.59
C ASN A 14 29.25 -6.31 6.51
N LYS A 15 29.52 -7.62 6.53
CA LYS A 15 28.54 -8.71 6.42
C LYS A 15 27.80 -9.00 7.74
N PHE A 16 28.34 -8.63 8.89
CA PHE A 16 27.76 -8.98 10.19
C PHE A 16 27.39 -7.73 10.97
N ILE A 17 26.13 -7.65 11.41
CA ILE A 17 25.59 -6.60 12.29
C ILE A 17 25.34 -7.24 13.66
N PRO A 18 26.21 -7.04 14.66
CA PRO A 18 26.02 -7.63 15.98
C PRO A 18 24.83 -6.98 16.70
N VAL A 19 23.89 -7.80 17.16
CA VAL A 19 22.74 -7.37 17.96
C VAL A 19 22.78 -8.09 19.31
N VAL A 20 22.74 -7.32 20.40
CA VAL A 20 22.78 -7.86 21.76
C VAL A 20 21.37 -7.85 22.35
N ARG A 21 20.99 -8.95 23.00
CA ARG A 21 19.69 -9.09 23.68
C ARG A 21 19.86 -9.76 25.03
N ASN A 22 19.21 -9.19 26.05
CA ASN A 22 19.13 -9.72 27.40
C ASN A 22 20.50 -10.06 28.02
N VAL A 23 21.57 -9.36 27.64
CA VAL A 23 22.91 -9.55 28.24
C VAL A 23 23.11 -8.51 29.35
N THR A 24 23.15 -8.96 30.59
CA THR A 24 23.19 -8.10 31.79
C THR A 24 24.60 -7.88 32.36
N GLY A 25 25.66 -8.29 31.64
CA GLY A 25 27.06 -8.10 32.04
C GLY A 25 27.82 -7.04 31.23
N HIS A 26 28.97 -6.59 31.75
CA HIS A 26 29.84 -5.61 31.07
C HIS A 26 30.43 -6.10 29.75
N LYS A 27 30.61 -7.42 29.59
CA LYS A 27 31.02 -8.03 28.31
C LYS A 27 29.77 -8.38 27.50
N LYS A 28 29.39 -7.46 26.61
CA LYS A 28 28.19 -7.57 25.77
C LYS A 28 28.39 -8.41 24.51
N LEU A 29 29.63 -8.52 24.04
CA LEU A 29 30.00 -9.28 22.85
C LEU A 29 31.06 -10.35 23.16
N PRO A 30 31.11 -11.44 22.37
CA PRO A 30 32.26 -12.33 22.34
C PRO A 30 33.56 -11.58 22.03
N VAL A 31 34.69 -12.05 22.57
CA VAL A 31 36.00 -11.39 22.46
C VAL A 31 36.40 -11.06 21.02
N PHE A 32 36.06 -11.94 20.07
CA PHE A 32 36.37 -11.76 18.65
C PHE A 32 35.49 -10.72 17.92
N LEU A 33 34.43 -10.21 18.55
CA LEU A 33 33.61 -9.10 18.07
C LEU A 33 33.79 -7.83 18.92
N GLY A 34 34.69 -7.84 19.91
CA GLY A 34 34.80 -6.75 20.90
C GLY A 34 35.19 -5.38 20.33
N SER A 35 35.76 -5.32 19.12
CA SER A 35 36.09 -4.08 18.42
C SER A 35 34.98 -3.56 17.49
N ARG A 36 33.87 -4.29 17.35
CA ARG A 36 32.76 -3.96 16.46
C ARG A 36 31.71 -3.11 17.18
N LEU A 37 31.12 -2.17 16.44
CA LEU A 37 29.87 -1.55 16.84
C LEU A 37 28.77 -2.61 16.89
N TYR A 38 27.90 -2.51 17.87
CA TYR A 38 26.76 -3.39 18.05
C TYR A 38 25.54 -2.59 18.47
N ILE A 39 24.36 -3.14 18.20
CA ILE A 39 23.08 -2.56 18.58
C ILE A 39 22.57 -3.33 19.80
N ASP A 40 22.35 -2.64 20.92
CA ASP A 40 21.88 -3.25 22.17
C ASP A 40 20.35 -3.14 22.26
N LEU A 41 19.65 -4.26 22.08
CA LEU A 41 18.21 -4.39 22.26
C LEU A 41 17.89 -5.13 23.56
N SER A 42 18.71 -4.96 24.60
CA SER A 42 18.52 -5.61 25.91
C SER A 42 17.63 -4.83 26.87
N ASP A 43 17.30 -3.56 26.59
CA ASP A 43 16.40 -2.79 27.44
C ASP A 43 14.94 -3.25 27.25
N ALA A 44 14.18 -3.34 28.34
CA ALA A 44 12.79 -3.80 28.34
C ALA A 44 11.88 -2.93 27.47
N ASN A 45 12.29 -1.69 27.22
CA ASN A 45 11.58 -0.73 26.37
C ASN A 45 12.08 -0.64 24.93
N ASN A 46 13.05 -1.47 24.48
CA ASN A 46 13.59 -1.50 23.10
C ASN A 46 13.42 -0.16 22.36
N SER A 47 14.27 0.83 22.59
CA SER A 47 13.97 2.17 22.09
C SER A 47 13.86 2.15 20.57
N GLU A 48 12.88 2.89 20.04
CA GLU A 48 12.63 2.96 18.60
C GLU A 48 13.88 3.40 17.83
N ASP A 49 14.77 4.17 18.47
CA ASP A 49 16.02 4.63 17.87
C ASP A 49 16.99 3.48 17.56
N GLU A 50 17.18 2.50 18.46
CA GLU A 50 18.04 1.34 18.18
C GLU A 50 17.44 0.44 17.08
N ARG A 51 16.12 0.39 16.95
CA ARG A 51 15.42 -0.35 15.89
C ARG A 51 15.57 0.35 14.55
N ILE A 52 15.44 1.67 14.53
CA ILE A 52 15.69 2.50 13.34
C ILE A 52 17.15 2.36 12.90
N GLU A 53 18.10 2.36 13.84
CA GLU A 53 19.52 2.17 13.53
C GLU A 53 19.79 0.78 12.93
N LEU A 54 19.18 -0.27 13.49
CA LEU A 54 19.28 -1.62 12.94
C LEU A 54 18.70 -1.71 11.51
N LEU A 55 17.54 -1.09 11.29
CA LEU A 55 16.91 -1.04 9.96
C LEU A 55 17.80 -0.27 8.96
N LYS A 56 18.38 0.87 9.36
CA LYS A 56 19.31 1.63 8.52
C LYS A 56 20.53 0.81 8.13
N GLU A 57 21.12 0.06 9.07
CA GLU A 57 22.28 -0.80 8.79
C GLU A 57 21.90 -2.01 7.91
N ILE A 58 20.76 -2.66 8.14
CA ILE A 58 20.26 -3.78 7.31
C ILE A 58 20.02 -3.32 5.87
N HIS A 59 19.34 -2.19 5.69
CA HIS A 59 18.98 -1.68 4.37
C HIS A 59 20.09 -0.85 3.71
N LYS A 60 21.25 -0.70 4.36
CA LYS A 60 22.35 0.20 3.93
C LYS A 60 21.87 1.63 3.64
N ALA A 61 20.81 2.06 4.32
CA ALA A 61 20.14 3.34 4.12
C ALA A 61 20.87 4.49 4.84
N ARG A 62 22.19 4.56 4.67
CA ARG A 62 22.98 5.71 5.14
C ARG A 62 22.67 6.89 4.23
N GLU A 63 22.14 7.96 4.82
CA GLU A 63 21.89 9.21 4.08
C GLU A 63 23.19 9.65 3.41
N GLY A 64 23.13 9.83 2.09
CA GLY A 64 24.27 10.32 1.33
C GLY A 64 24.69 11.69 1.86
N LYS A 65 26.00 11.99 1.82
CA LYS A 65 26.47 13.35 2.12
C LYS A 65 25.66 14.33 1.27
N PRO A 66 25.07 15.38 1.85
CA PRO A 66 24.34 16.36 1.06
C PRO A 66 25.28 16.91 -0.02
N PRO A 67 24.76 17.19 -1.23
CA PRO A 67 25.57 17.71 -2.31
C PRO A 67 26.29 18.97 -1.84
N ILE A 68 27.60 19.03 -2.09
CA ILE A 68 28.40 20.21 -1.79
C ILE A 68 27.79 21.37 -2.60
N GLY A 69 27.44 22.45 -1.91
CA GLY A 69 26.88 23.63 -2.54
C GLY A 69 27.79 24.16 -3.66
N ILE A 70 27.19 24.76 -4.68
CA ILE A 70 27.94 25.36 -5.80
C ILE A 70 28.94 26.36 -5.23
N ASN A 71 30.21 26.24 -5.63
CA ASN A 71 31.26 27.15 -5.19
C ASN A 71 30.87 28.60 -5.55
N PRO A 72 30.68 29.51 -4.57
CA PRO A 72 30.21 30.87 -4.83
C PRO A 72 31.23 31.75 -5.57
N PHE A 73 32.43 31.25 -5.85
CA PHE A 73 33.50 31.95 -6.59
C PHE A 73 33.84 31.32 -7.94
N ALA A 74 33.11 30.30 -8.40
CA ALA A 74 33.33 29.74 -9.73
C ALA A 74 32.61 30.58 -10.79
N GLU A 75 33.31 31.03 -11.83
CA GLU A 75 32.69 31.74 -12.95
C GLU A 75 31.73 30.81 -13.71
N PRO A 76 30.58 31.33 -14.21
CA PRO A 76 29.58 30.52 -14.89
C PRO A 76 30.12 30.01 -16.23
N VAL A 77 30.51 28.74 -16.28
CA VAL A 77 30.83 28.04 -17.52
C VAL A 77 29.53 27.46 -18.08
N ASP A 78 29.10 28.00 -19.22
CA ASP A 78 28.02 27.47 -20.05
C ASP A 78 28.26 25.99 -20.38
N THR A 79 27.65 25.09 -19.61
CA THR A 79 27.60 23.64 -19.88
C THR A 79 26.15 23.22 -20.10
N LYS A 80 25.54 23.80 -21.14
CA LYS A 80 24.38 23.20 -21.80
C LYS A 80 24.87 22.19 -22.82
N LYS A 81 25.21 20.99 -22.35
CA LYS A 81 25.20 19.69 -23.07
C LYS A 81 25.88 18.67 -22.16
N GLU A 82 25.25 17.52 -21.97
CA GLU A 82 25.70 16.34 -21.21
C GLU A 82 25.33 16.30 -19.71
N ALA A 83 24.02 16.34 -19.44
CA ALA A 83 23.39 15.64 -18.32
C ALA A 83 21.92 15.38 -18.68
N LEU A 84 21.68 14.43 -19.59
CA LEU A 84 20.36 13.80 -19.78
C LEU A 84 20.43 12.44 -19.11
N VAL A 85 20.31 12.42 -17.78
CA VAL A 85 20.01 11.21 -17.01
C VAL A 85 19.03 11.64 -15.91
N ASP A 86 17.76 11.28 -16.11
CA ASP A 86 16.71 11.06 -15.12
C ASP A 86 16.68 11.97 -13.88
N GLU A 87 16.33 13.24 -14.07
CA GLU A 87 15.58 13.96 -13.03
C GLU A 87 14.10 13.59 -13.23
N GLU A 88 13.65 12.52 -12.55
CA GLU A 88 12.24 12.38 -12.19
C GLU A 88 11.78 13.75 -11.68
N HIS A 89 10.82 14.37 -12.37
CA HIS A 89 10.10 15.51 -11.82
C HIS A 89 9.52 15.05 -10.48
N LYS A 90 10.19 15.38 -9.36
CA LYS A 90 9.59 15.27 -8.02
C LYS A 90 8.39 16.20 -8.03
N THR A 91 7.24 15.65 -8.39
CA THR A 91 5.94 16.29 -8.22
C THR A 91 5.83 16.63 -6.74
N VAL A 92 5.95 17.92 -6.42
CA VAL A 92 5.82 18.37 -5.03
C VAL A 92 4.37 18.10 -4.64
N LYS A 93 4.15 17.09 -3.77
CA LYS A 93 2.81 16.79 -3.27
C LYS A 93 2.28 18.03 -2.53
N PRO A 94 0.98 18.35 -2.62
CA PRO A 94 0.40 19.45 -1.85
C PRO A 94 0.36 19.12 -0.35
N SER A 95 0.14 20.13 0.49
CA SER A 95 -0.16 19.94 1.91
C SER A 95 -1.67 20.02 2.15
N LEU A 96 -2.21 19.14 3.00
CA LEU A 96 -3.60 19.18 3.41
C LEU A 96 -3.76 19.96 4.70
N ASN A 97 -4.54 21.04 4.67
CA ASN A 97 -4.76 21.95 5.82
C ASN A 97 -6.08 21.69 6.56
N VAL A 98 -6.76 20.60 6.25
CA VAL A 98 -8.04 20.19 6.87
C VAL A 98 -7.94 18.75 7.39
N ASP A 99 -8.86 18.36 8.27
CA ASP A 99 -8.95 16.97 8.72
C ASP A 99 -9.40 16.05 7.58
N SER A 100 -8.89 14.81 7.55
CA SER A 100 -9.26 13.80 6.55
C SER A 100 -10.78 13.60 6.42
N THR A 101 -11.52 13.67 7.53
CA THR A 101 -12.99 13.54 7.53
C THR A 101 -13.68 14.73 6.86
N VAL A 102 -13.13 15.94 6.98
CA VAL A 102 -13.64 17.14 6.30
C VAL A 102 -13.29 17.09 4.81
N PHE A 103 -12.05 16.75 4.48
CA PHE A 103 -11.62 16.58 3.09
C PHE A 103 -12.48 15.54 2.35
N PHE A 104 -12.67 14.37 2.96
CA PHE A 104 -13.51 13.33 2.39
C PHE A 104 -14.98 13.77 2.29
N ASP A 105 -15.49 14.53 3.26
CA ASP A 105 -16.86 15.05 3.21
C ASP A 105 -17.12 15.95 2.00
N GLU A 106 -16.16 16.82 1.68
CA GLU A 106 -16.20 17.71 0.52
C GLU A 106 -16.15 16.90 -0.78
N ARG A 107 -15.20 15.95 -0.88
CA ARG A 107 -15.08 15.02 -2.03
C ARG A 107 -16.36 14.19 -2.22
N PHE A 108 -16.88 13.62 -1.14
CA PHE A 108 -18.12 12.85 -1.14
C PHE A 108 -19.30 13.70 -1.58
N SER A 109 -19.45 14.92 -1.04
CA SER A 109 -20.56 15.82 -1.39
C SER A 109 -20.50 16.25 -2.86
N SER A 110 -19.29 16.43 -3.41
CA SER A 110 -19.09 16.73 -4.83
C SER A 110 -19.39 15.53 -5.73
N ALA A 111 -18.93 14.33 -5.34
CA ALA A 111 -19.17 13.10 -6.08
C ALA A 111 -20.64 12.68 -6.04
N PHE A 112 -21.32 12.83 -4.90
CA PHE A 112 -22.68 12.32 -4.64
C PHE A 112 -23.64 13.43 -4.20
N PRO A 113 -23.87 14.47 -5.03
CA PRO A 113 -24.69 15.61 -4.66
C PRO A 113 -26.14 15.17 -4.37
N GLY A 114 -26.70 15.67 -3.27
CA GLY A 114 -28.08 15.42 -2.88
C GLY A 114 -28.35 14.04 -2.25
N VAL A 115 -27.35 13.18 -2.08
CA VAL A 115 -27.56 11.89 -1.39
C VAL A 115 -27.78 12.13 0.10
N ARG A 116 -28.95 11.72 0.59
CA ARG A 116 -29.35 11.68 2.01
C ARG A 116 -29.79 10.24 2.29
N GLY A 117 -29.06 9.50 3.11
CA GLY A 117 -29.24 8.06 3.27
C GLY A 117 -28.30 7.23 2.39
N VAL A 118 -28.76 6.06 1.96
CA VAL A 118 -28.03 5.18 1.03
C VAL A 118 -28.53 5.38 -0.40
N LYS A 119 -27.61 5.53 -1.36
CA LYS A 119 -27.95 5.54 -2.80
C LYS A 119 -27.01 4.64 -3.61
N TRP A 120 -27.61 3.72 -4.37
CA TRP A 120 -26.91 2.82 -5.27
C TRP A 120 -26.70 3.42 -6.66
N PHE A 121 -25.56 3.09 -7.27
CA PHE A 121 -25.22 3.38 -8.66
C PHE A 121 -24.69 2.10 -9.31
N THR A 122 -25.28 1.72 -10.44
CA THR A 122 -25.03 0.42 -11.10
C THR A 122 -24.63 0.56 -12.57
N THR A 123 -24.69 1.76 -13.12
CA THR A 123 -24.25 2.01 -14.50
C THR A 123 -22.76 2.33 -14.52
N GLN A 124 -22.03 1.81 -15.51
CA GLN A 124 -20.58 2.07 -15.62
C GLN A 124 -20.26 3.55 -15.79
N ILE A 125 -21.14 4.30 -16.48
CA ILE A 125 -21.02 5.76 -16.63
C ILE A 125 -21.11 6.46 -15.26
N ASP A 126 -22.11 6.10 -14.44
CA ASP A 126 -22.22 6.66 -13.10
C ASP A 126 -21.03 6.25 -12.23
N ILE A 127 -20.66 4.98 -12.19
CA ILE A 127 -19.54 4.49 -11.36
C ILE A 127 -18.24 5.25 -11.69
N LYS A 128 -17.89 5.33 -12.98
CA LYS A 128 -16.70 6.06 -13.45
C LYS A 128 -16.76 7.55 -13.08
N MET A 129 -17.88 8.21 -13.34
CA MET A 129 -18.04 9.63 -13.01
C MET A 129 -17.94 9.88 -11.49
N ARG A 130 -18.58 9.04 -10.67
CA ARG A 130 -18.68 9.24 -9.22
C ARG A 130 -17.37 8.92 -8.51
N LEU A 131 -16.78 7.76 -8.77
CA LEU A 131 -15.49 7.39 -8.18
C LEU A 131 -14.36 8.27 -8.72
N GLY A 132 -14.38 8.60 -10.01
CA GLY A 132 -13.42 9.53 -10.60
C GLY A 132 -13.46 10.92 -9.96
N LYS A 133 -14.63 11.38 -9.50
CA LYS A 133 -14.74 12.65 -8.76
C LYS A 133 -14.35 12.53 -7.29
N LEU A 134 -14.71 11.41 -6.64
CA LEU A 134 -14.37 11.13 -5.24
C LEU A 134 -12.86 11.00 -5.05
N LEU A 135 -12.21 10.30 -5.98
CA LEU A 135 -10.79 9.92 -5.96
C LEU A 135 -9.96 10.73 -6.97
N GLU A 136 -10.43 11.93 -7.31
CA GLU A 136 -9.68 12.86 -8.15
C GLU A 136 -8.42 13.32 -7.41
N GLU A 137 -7.29 13.38 -8.12
CA GLU A 137 -6.04 13.91 -7.57
C GLU A 137 -6.22 15.34 -7.01
N PRO A 138 -5.46 15.75 -5.97
CA PRO A 138 -4.49 14.95 -5.23
C PRO A 138 -5.14 13.96 -4.25
N LEU A 139 -4.63 12.73 -4.22
CA LEU A 139 -4.93 11.70 -3.21
C LEU A 139 -3.86 11.59 -2.12
N ASP A 140 -2.64 11.99 -2.46
CA ASP A 140 -1.49 11.99 -1.57
C ASP A 140 -1.01 13.41 -1.26
N PHE A 141 -0.75 13.66 0.01
CA PHE A 141 -0.25 14.94 0.51
C PHE A 141 1.05 14.75 1.28
N ASN A 142 1.87 15.79 1.35
CA ASN A 142 3.16 15.76 2.06
C ASN A 142 3.01 15.35 3.54
N ASN A 143 1.85 15.63 4.13
CA ASN A 143 1.60 15.45 5.56
C ASN A 143 0.58 14.34 5.88
N THR A 144 -0.11 13.76 4.89
CA THR A 144 -1.16 12.74 5.12
C THR A 144 -1.66 12.12 3.82
N SER A 145 -2.26 10.93 3.91
CA SER A 145 -3.12 10.36 2.85
C SER A 145 -4.55 10.24 3.41
N PRO A 146 -5.50 11.11 3.02
CA PRO A 146 -6.77 11.29 3.72
C PRO A 146 -7.87 10.30 3.32
N ILE A 147 -7.73 9.57 2.20
CA ILE A 147 -8.74 8.62 1.71
C ILE A 147 -8.15 7.22 1.71
N TRP A 148 -8.87 6.29 2.34
CA TRP A 148 -8.46 4.92 2.56
C TRP A 148 -9.56 3.96 2.15
N TRP A 149 -9.22 2.69 2.04
CA TRP A 149 -10.17 1.59 1.84
C TRP A 149 -9.98 0.47 2.86
N TRP A 150 -11.05 -0.29 3.11
CA TRP A 150 -11.10 -1.38 4.10
C TRP A 150 -11.84 -2.61 3.58
N ARG A 151 -11.19 -3.77 3.72
CA ARG A 151 -11.76 -5.14 3.72
C ARG A 151 -10.80 -6.20 4.32
N GLY A 152 -9.68 -5.79 4.89
CA GLY A 152 -8.60 -6.70 5.32
C GLY A 152 -7.21 -6.12 5.06
N GLY A 153 -7.13 -5.10 4.20
CA GLY A 153 -6.11 -4.06 4.26
C GLY A 153 -6.74 -2.76 4.74
N ASN A 154 -6.18 -2.12 5.77
CA ASN A 154 -6.50 -0.75 6.15
C ASN A 154 -5.49 0.12 5.40
N LEU A 155 -5.79 0.47 4.16
CA LEU A 155 -4.81 1.01 3.21
C LEU A 155 -5.24 2.36 2.67
N HIS A 156 -4.29 3.27 2.54
CA HIS A 156 -4.47 4.53 1.82
C HIS A 156 -4.57 4.26 0.32
N ILE A 157 -5.32 5.12 -0.38
CA ILE A 157 -5.41 5.09 -1.84
C ILE A 157 -4.44 6.14 -2.39
N HIS A 158 -3.45 5.73 -3.17
CA HIS A 158 -2.50 6.67 -3.80
C HIS A 158 -2.93 7.13 -5.18
N SER A 159 -3.66 6.28 -5.90
CA SER A 159 -4.02 6.51 -7.29
C SER A 159 -5.31 5.79 -7.66
N PHE A 160 -6.09 6.40 -8.55
CA PHE A 160 -7.29 5.79 -9.09
C PHE A 160 -7.50 6.19 -10.55
N LYS A 161 -7.67 5.22 -11.44
CA LYS A 161 -8.02 5.46 -12.85
C LYS A 161 -8.96 4.41 -13.39
N SER A 162 -9.87 4.81 -14.27
CA SER A 162 -10.58 3.88 -15.14
C SER A 162 -9.74 3.57 -16.38
N THR A 163 -9.77 2.34 -16.85
CA THR A 163 -9.12 1.90 -18.09
C THR A 163 -10.12 1.88 -19.25
N ASP A 164 -9.63 1.77 -20.49
CA ASP A 164 -10.47 1.79 -21.69
C ASP A 164 -11.32 0.51 -21.86
N ASP A 165 -10.89 -0.60 -21.27
CA ASP A 165 -11.63 -1.88 -21.23
C ASP A 165 -12.71 -1.94 -20.13
N GLY A 166 -12.95 -0.82 -19.43
CA GLY A 166 -13.99 -0.71 -18.42
C GLY A 166 -13.61 -1.28 -17.05
N LEU A 167 -12.32 -1.54 -16.83
CA LEU A 167 -11.79 -1.83 -15.50
C LEU A 167 -11.44 -0.54 -14.75
N PHE A 168 -11.19 -0.71 -13.46
CA PHE A 168 -10.70 0.33 -12.58
C PHE A 168 -9.40 -0.16 -11.96
N LEU A 169 -8.36 0.67 -12.02
CA LEU A 169 -7.12 0.45 -11.31
C LEU A 169 -7.08 1.39 -10.10
N MET A 170 -7.01 0.81 -8.91
CA MET A 170 -6.75 1.53 -7.66
C MET A 170 -5.42 1.03 -7.12
N ASP A 171 -4.39 1.88 -7.18
CA ASP A 171 -3.00 1.48 -6.92
C ASP A 171 -2.57 0.30 -7.80
N TRP A 172 -2.38 -0.89 -7.24
CA TRP A 172 -2.08 -2.10 -7.99
C TRP A 172 -3.32 -3.00 -8.20
N ASP A 173 -4.45 -2.73 -7.55
CA ASP A 173 -5.64 -3.56 -7.63
C ASP A 173 -6.48 -3.24 -8.88
N GLU A 174 -6.77 -4.28 -9.66
CA GLU A 174 -7.68 -4.26 -10.81
C GLU A 174 -9.08 -4.68 -10.38
N TYR A 175 -10.08 -3.87 -10.72
CA TYR A 175 -11.47 -4.10 -10.35
C TYR A 175 -12.40 -4.01 -11.55
N LYS A 176 -13.26 -5.03 -11.68
CA LYS A 176 -14.46 -4.98 -12.51
C LYS A 176 -15.65 -4.52 -11.66
N ILE A 177 -15.73 -3.23 -11.37
CA ILE A 177 -16.73 -2.67 -10.45
C ILE A 177 -18.14 -2.78 -11.06
N THR A 178 -19.07 -3.43 -10.34
CA THR A 178 -20.45 -3.66 -10.82
C THR A 178 -21.45 -2.68 -10.23
N LYS A 179 -21.25 -2.29 -8.97
CA LYS A 179 -22.10 -1.31 -8.29
C LYS A 179 -21.37 -0.65 -7.13
N ILE A 180 -21.79 0.58 -6.82
CA ILE A 180 -21.34 1.32 -5.64
C ILE A 180 -22.54 1.85 -4.86
N ALA A 181 -22.41 1.98 -3.55
CA ALA A 181 -23.37 2.70 -2.71
C ALA A 181 -22.70 3.87 -2.02
N ALA A 182 -23.24 5.06 -2.20
CA ALA A 182 -22.90 6.23 -1.38
C ALA A 182 -23.73 6.17 -0.09
N VAL A 183 -23.07 6.09 1.07
CA VAL A 183 -23.72 5.97 2.38
C VAL A 183 -23.56 7.25 3.17
N ASN A 184 -24.68 7.93 3.40
CA ASN A 184 -24.77 9.20 4.13
C ASN A 184 -25.94 9.16 5.13
N GLU A 185 -25.87 8.24 6.08
CA GLU A 185 -26.90 8.06 7.13
C GLU A 185 -26.56 8.77 8.45
N GLY A 186 -25.28 9.08 8.68
CA GLY A 186 -24.80 9.61 9.95
C GLY A 186 -24.20 11.01 9.85
N ASN A 187 -23.23 11.26 10.73
CA ASN A 187 -22.44 12.49 10.68
C ASN A 187 -21.48 12.46 9.48
N TYR A 188 -20.94 13.63 9.12
CA TYR A 188 -19.99 13.77 8.01
C TYR A 188 -18.79 12.82 8.08
N TYR A 189 -18.28 12.56 9.30
CA TYR A 189 -17.16 11.64 9.55
C TYR A 189 -17.53 10.15 9.48
N GLN A 190 -18.81 9.81 9.37
CA GLN A 190 -19.33 8.42 9.23
C GLN A 190 -19.68 8.08 7.78
N ARG A 191 -19.46 9.00 6.83
CA ARG A 191 -19.73 8.76 5.41
C ARG A 191 -18.73 7.76 4.84
N PHE A 192 -19.21 6.87 4.00
CA PHE A 192 -18.38 5.92 3.26
C PHE A 192 -19.03 5.56 1.93
N VAL A 193 -18.24 4.97 1.04
CA VAL A 193 -18.69 4.40 -0.22
C VAL A 193 -18.43 2.91 -0.18
N TYR A 194 -19.47 2.10 -0.34
CA TYR A 194 -19.33 0.67 -0.60
C TYR A 194 -19.10 0.44 -2.09
N VAL A 195 -18.17 -0.44 -2.43
CA VAL A 195 -17.83 -0.83 -3.80
C VAL A 195 -17.98 -2.33 -3.92
N GLU A 196 -18.66 -2.83 -4.93
CA GLU A 196 -18.73 -4.27 -5.26
C GLU A 196 -18.20 -4.53 -6.66
N THR A 197 -17.54 -5.66 -6.82
CA THR A 197 -16.85 -6.04 -8.06
C THR A 197 -17.23 -7.46 -8.45
N ASP A 198 -17.27 -7.68 -9.76
CA ASP A 198 -17.40 -9.02 -10.33
C ASP A 198 -16.05 -9.74 -10.33
N LYS A 199 -16.09 -11.06 -10.44
CA LYS A 199 -14.90 -11.87 -10.63
C LYS A 199 -14.28 -11.59 -12.00
N MET A 200 -12.97 -11.79 -12.09
CA MET A 200 -12.22 -11.80 -13.34
C MET A 200 -11.65 -13.18 -13.62
N GLU A 201 -11.41 -13.47 -14.89
CA GLU A 201 -10.79 -14.73 -15.30
C GLU A 201 -9.32 -14.78 -14.85
N PRO A 202 -8.80 -15.97 -14.46
CA PRO A 202 -7.40 -16.12 -14.11
C PRO A 202 -6.43 -15.67 -15.22
N THR A 203 -5.26 -15.20 -14.81
CA THR A 203 -4.18 -14.78 -15.71
C THR A 203 -3.62 -15.91 -16.55
N GLY A 204 -3.76 -17.16 -16.07
CA GLY A 204 -3.14 -18.35 -16.65
C GLY A 204 -1.70 -18.59 -16.18
N LEU A 205 -1.16 -17.75 -15.30
CA LEU A 205 0.21 -17.87 -14.78
C LEU A 205 0.37 -18.94 -13.70
N TYR A 206 -0.72 -19.33 -13.04
CA TYR A 206 -0.71 -20.21 -11.87
C TYR A 206 -1.43 -21.52 -12.16
N GLN A 207 -0.87 -22.62 -11.67
CA GLN A 207 -1.45 -23.96 -11.75
C GLN A 207 -2.44 -24.21 -10.60
N ASN A 208 -3.30 -25.24 -10.75
CA ASN A 208 -4.28 -25.68 -9.75
C ASN A 208 -5.17 -24.52 -9.25
N ILE A 209 -5.69 -23.74 -10.19
CA ILE A 209 -6.37 -22.48 -9.86
C ILE A 209 -7.68 -22.74 -9.11
N GLU A 210 -8.37 -23.84 -9.40
CA GLU A 210 -9.62 -24.23 -8.76
C GLU A 210 -9.41 -24.55 -7.27
N ASP A 211 -8.37 -25.33 -6.95
CA ASP A 211 -8.01 -25.67 -5.56
C ASP A 211 -7.58 -24.42 -4.78
N ARG A 212 -6.82 -23.54 -5.43
CA ARG A 212 -6.43 -22.24 -4.87
C ARG A 212 -7.67 -21.41 -4.55
N ILE A 213 -8.60 -21.25 -5.50
CA ILE A 213 -9.83 -20.47 -5.30
C ILE A 213 -10.62 -21.04 -4.12
N ALA A 214 -10.81 -22.36 -4.06
CA ALA A 214 -11.54 -23.00 -2.96
C ALA A 214 -10.89 -22.72 -1.59
N TYR A 215 -9.57 -22.87 -1.48
CA TYR A 215 -8.82 -22.60 -0.26
C TYR A 215 -8.97 -21.14 0.19
N TRP A 216 -8.78 -20.16 -0.72
CA TRP A 216 -8.84 -18.75 -0.36
C TRP A 216 -10.27 -18.28 -0.02
N ILE A 217 -11.30 -18.83 -0.66
CA ILE A 217 -12.70 -18.60 -0.28
C ILE A 217 -12.97 -19.08 1.16
N GLU A 218 -12.44 -20.24 1.54
CA GLU A 218 -12.61 -20.78 2.89
C GLU A 218 -11.93 -19.91 3.95
N GLN A 219 -10.70 -19.45 3.67
CA GLN A 219 -9.90 -18.69 4.63
C GLN A 219 -10.29 -17.21 4.72
N HIS A 220 -10.61 -16.56 3.60
CA HIS A 220 -10.75 -15.11 3.51
C HIS A 220 -12.07 -14.63 2.91
N GLY A 221 -12.84 -15.53 2.28
CA GLY A 221 -14.10 -15.20 1.63
C GLY A 221 -13.97 -14.78 0.16
N TYR A 222 -12.75 -14.63 -0.34
CA TYR A 222 -12.44 -14.24 -1.71
C TYR A 222 -11.07 -14.79 -2.12
N CYS A 223 -10.79 -14.80 -3.41
CA CYS A 223 -9.48 -15.16 -3.95
C CYS A 223 -8.97 -14.06 -4.87
N SER A 224 -7.71 -13.70 -4.73
CA SER A 224 -6.97 -12.86 -5.67
C SER A 224 -5.71 -13.56 -6.20
N GLU A 225 -5.23 -13.07 -7.32
CA GLU A 225 -3.92 -13.38 -7.88
C GLU A 225 -3.12 -12.10 -8.09
N GLU A 226 -1.82 -12.19 -7.87
CA GLU A 226 -0.89 -11.08 -8.11
C GLU A 226 -0.02 -11.42 -9.32
N TYR A 227 0.35 -10.45 -10.13
CA TYR A 227 1.21 -10.65 -11.29
C TYR A 227 1.94 -9.36 -11.67
N GLY A 228 3.04 -9.47 -12.42
CA GLY A 228 3.69 -8.33 -13.05
C GLY A 228 3.13 -8.12 -14.46
N LEU A 229 2.83 -6.88 -14.83
CA LEU A 229 2.50 -6.49 -16.20
C LEU A 229 3.68 -5.73 -16.80
N TYR A 230 4.52 -6.44 -17.54
CA TYR A 230 5.70 -5.90 -18.20
C TYR A 230 5.31 -5.20 -19.51
N LYS A 231 5.72 -3.94 -19.64
CA LYS A 231 5.46 -3.05 -20.79
C LYS A 231 3.97 -2.93 -21.15
N GLY A 232 3.09 -3.08 -20.16
CA GLY A 232 1.64 -3.01 -20.36
C GLY A 232 1.02 -4.20 -21.09
N GLU A 233 1.80 -5.22 -21.47
CA GLU A 233 1.34 -6.28 -22.38
C GLU A 233 1.63 -7.69 -21.85
N THR A 234 2.86 -7.93 -21.38
CA THR A 234 3.31 -9.28 -21.00
C THR A 234 3.08 -9.53 -19.53
N LYS A 235 2.32 -10.58 -19.20
CA LYS A 235 2.12 -11.00 -17.82
C LYS A 235 3.26 -11.91 -17.37
N VAL A 236 3.84 -11.62 -16.22
CA VAL A 236 4.85 -12.43 -15.55
C VAL A 236 4.37 -12.80 -14.16
N THR A 237 4.86 -13.91 -13.62
CA THR A 237 4.48 -14.37 -12.28
C THR A 237 4.89 -13.35 -11.21
N ARG A 238 4.25 -13.42 -10.04
CA ARG A 238 4.62 -12.59 -8.88
C ARG A 238 6.09 -12.79 -8.48
N ALA A 239 6.60 -14.01 -8.59
CA ALA A 239 7.99 -14.35 -8.30
C ALA A 239 8.96 -13.71 -9.31
N GLU A 240 8.67 -13.78 -10.60
CA GLU A 240 9.47 -13.11 -11.63
C GLU A 240 9.48 -11.59 -11.48
N TYR A 241 8.35 -11.00 -11.06
CA TYR A 241 8.31 -9.58 -10.68
C TYR A 241 9.26 -9.29 -9.51
N ASP A 242 9.21 -10.07 -8.42
CA ASP A 242 10.08 -9.88 -7.24
C ASP A 242 11.56 -10.04 -7.59
N ASP A 243 11.88 -11.01 -8.44
CA ASP A 243 13.23 -11.28 -8.91
C ASP A 243 13.71 -10.24 -9.95
N ASN A 244 12.80 -9.38 -10.43
CA ASN A 244 13.05 -8.37 -11.47
C ASN A 244 13.61 -8.97 -12.77
N ALA A 245 13.23 -10.22 -13.06
CA ALA A 245 13.63 -10.98 -14.24
C ALA A 245 12.62 -12.07 -14.58
N ALA A 246 12.38 -12.30 -15.86
CA ALA A 246 11.44 -13.31 -16.35
C ALA A 246 11.96 -14.02 -17.61
N LEU A 247 11.43 -15.21 -17.89
CA LEU A 247 11.65 -15.89 -19.16
C LEU A 247 10.54 -15.48 -20.14
N ILE A 248 10.84 -14.60 -21.09
CA ILE A 248 9.89 -14.07 -22.07
C ILE A 248 10.31 -14.55 -23.45
N ASP A 249 9.42 -15.25 -24.14
CA ASP A 249 9.68 -15.83 -25.48
C ASP A 249 10.95 -16.68 -25.57
N GLY A 250 11.32 -17.34 -24.47
CA GLY A 250 12.51 -18.19 -24.36
C GLY A 250 13.81 -17.45 -24.04
N GLU A 251 13.76 -16.13 -23.84
CA GLU A 251 14.91 -15.32 -23.44
C GLU A 251 14.79 -14.83 -22.00
N LEU A 252 15.92 -14.79 -21.29
CA LEU A 252 15.98 -14.24 -19.94
C LEU A 252 16.03 -12.71 -20.01
N VAL A 253 14.95 -12.06 -19.58
CA VAL A 253 14.77 -10.60 -19.66
C VAL A 253 14.81 -9.99 -18.27
N LYS A 254 15.60 -8.93 -18.08
CA LYS A 254 15.54 -8.06 -16.89
C LYS A 254 14.37 -7.09 -17.05
N LEU A 255 13.45 -7.06 -16.08
CA LEU A 255 12.20 -6.32 -16.21
C LEU A 255 12.38 -4.80 -16.01
N GLY A 256 13.22 -4.39 -15.06
CA GLY A 256 13.52 -2.98 -14.81
C GLY A 256 12.31 -2.20 -14.30
N GLY A 257 12.23 -0.91 -14.62
CA GLY A 257 11.11 -0.04 -14.23
C GLY A 257 9.86 -0.21 -15.09
N ASP A 258 9.91 -1.06 -16.12
CA ASP A 258 8.83 -1.24 -17.10
C ASP A 258 7.78 -2.28 -16.65
N VAL A 259 7.89 -2.82 -15.43
CA VAL A 259 6.94 -3.80 -14.90
C VAL A 259 6.10 -3.21 -13.78
N GLU A 260 4.78 -3.31 -13.92
CA GLU A 260 3.81 -2.86 -12.92
C GLU A 260 3.24 -4.05 -12.14
N LEU A 261 3.17 -3.93 -10.81
CA LEU A 261 2.44 -4.92 -10.00
C LEU A 261 0.94 -4.77 -10.26
N ARG A 262 0.27 -5.91 -10.39
CA ARG A 262 -1.19 -6.02 -10.52
C ARG A 262 -1.74 -7.05 -9.55
N VAL A 263 -2.90 -6.74 -8.98
CA VAL A 263 -3.70 -7.65 -8.17
C VAL A 263 -5.07 -7.76 -8.80
N ARG A 264 -5.52 -9.00 -9.04
CA ARG A 264 -6.78 -9.30 -9.72
C ARG A 264 -7.61 -10.24 -8.85
N TYR A 265 -8.91 -9.98 -8.76
CA TYR A 265 -9.84 -10.79 -7.98
C TYR A 265 -10.52 -11.86 -8.85
N LEU A 266 -10.35 -13.12 -8.45
CA LEU A 266 -10.88 -14.32 -9.13
C LEU A 266 -12.27 -14.73 -8.62
N THR A 267 -12.76 -14.03 -7.61
CA THR A 267 -14.10 -14.14 -7.06
C THR A 267 -14.72 -12.76 -7.01
N SER A 268 -16.04 -12.69 -6.80
CA SER A 268 -16.66 -11.43 -6.43
C SER A 268 -15.96 -10.86 -5.20
N TYR A 269 -15.83 -9.54 -5.17
CA TYR A 269 -15.18 -8.80 -4.10
C TYR A 269 -15.99 -7.54 -3.84
N ASN A 270 -15.71 -6.88 -2.74
CA ASN A 270 -16.31 -5.62 -2.34
C ASN A 270 -15.37 -4.93 -1.35
N PHE A 271 -15.55 -3.68 -1.00
CA PHE A 271 -14.80 -3.02 0.07
C PHE A 271 -15.49 -1.69 0.40
N VAL A 272 -15.05 -1.02 1.45
CA VAL A 272 -15.50 0.34 1.75
C VAL A 272 -14.37 1.35 1.57
N ILE A 273 -14.70 2.51 1.02
CA ILE A 273 -13.83 3.69 0.90
C ILE A 273 -14.35 4.75 1.86
N ALA A 274 -13.47 5.31 2.69
CA ALA A 274 -13.82 6.37 3.63
C ALA A 274 -12.60 7.26 3.94
N ALA A 275 -12.83 8.31 4.73
CA ALA A 275 -11.74 9.11 5.30
C ALA A 275 -10.84 8.26 6.19
N HIS A 276 -9.53 8.52 6.23
CA HIS A 276 -8.62 7.92 7.22
C HIS A 276 -9.13 8.10 8.67
N GLY A 277 -9.66 9.28 9.00
CA GLY A 277 -10.26 9.58 10.32
C GLY A 277 -11.68 9.06 10.50
N SER A 278 -12.20 8.25 9.57
CA SER A 278 -13.48 7.55 9.71
C SER A 278 -13.44 6.64 10.94
N PRO A 279 -14.57 6.46 11.66
CA PRO A 279 -14.63 5.50 12.75
C PRO A 279 -14.53 4.05 12.28
N ILE A 280 -14.61 3.79 10.96
CA ILE A 280 -14.28 2.51 10.33
C ILE A 280 -12.80 2.17 10.55
N ASN A 281 -11.92 3.17 10.67
CA ASN A 281 -10.51 2.97 11.00
C ASN A 281 -10.36 2.57 12.47
N ASN A 282 -10.66 1.31 12.75
CA ASN A 282 -10.79 0.78 14.10
C ASN A 282 -10.52 -0.71 14.10
N ASN A 283 -9.35 -1.10 14.62
CA ASN A 283 -8.91 -2.49 14.69
C ASN A 283 -9.91 -3.42 15.42
N SER A 284 -10.72 -2.92 16.35
CA SER A 284 -11.76 -3.73 17.01
C SER A 284 -12.99 -3.98 16.13
N PHE A 285 -13.16 -3.20 15.08
CA PHE A 285 -14.23 -3.31 14.09
C PHE A 285 -13.83 -4.11 12.86
N ASP A 286 -12.54 -4.19 12.51
CA ASP A 286 -12.03 -4.85 11.29
C ASP A 286 -12.62 -6.25 11.06
N ARG A 287 -12.54 -7.15 12.05
CA ARG A 287 -13.12 -8.50 11.93
C ARG A 287 -14.63 -8.46 11.64
N LYS A 288 -15.36 -7.56 12.30
CA LYS A 288 -16.81 -7.43 12.10
C LYS A 288 -17.13 -6.85 10.74
N LEU A 289 -16.32 -5.91 10.25
CA LEU A 289 -16.43 -5.37 8.90
C LEU A 289 -16.25 -6.50 7.87
N GLU A 290 -15.21 -7.32 8.01
CA GLU A 290 -14.97 -8.47 7.13
C GLU A 290 -16.15 -9.45 7.13
N GLU A 291 -16.69 -9.79 8.30
CA GLU A 291 -17.87 -10.66 8.44
C GLU A 291 -19.08 -10.10 7.68
N LEU A 292 -19.37 -8.80 7.85
CA LEU A 292 -20.48 -8.12 7.16
C LEU A 292 -20.25 -8.07 5.64
N LEU A 293 -19.05 -7.71 5.20
CA LEU A 293 -18.71 -7.65 3.78
C LEU A 293 -18.79 -9.03 3.10
N ASN A 294 -18.45 -10.11 3.82
CA ASN A 294 -18.62 -11.48 3.36
C ASN A 294 -20.10 -11.88 3.29
N ALA A 295 -20.91 -11.56 4.31
CA ALA A 295 -22.35 -11.82 4.33
C ALA A 295 -23.08 -11.05 3.20
N MET A 296 -22.64 -9.84 2.87
CA MET A 296 -23.17 -9.09 1.73
C MET A 296 -22.93 -9.79 0.38
N LEU A 297 -21.79 -10.46 0.19
CA LEU A 297 -21.51 -11.22 -1.04
C LEU A 297 -22.24 -12.56 -1.09
N ARG A 298 -22.31 -13.28 0.04
CA ARG A 298 -22.81 -14.67 0.10
C ARG A 298 -24.30 -14.75 0.31
N ASP A 299 -24.81 -13.96 1.25
CA ASP A 299 -26.17 -14.07 1.77
C ASP A 299 -27.07 -12.90 1.31
N GLY A 300 -26.49 -11.93 0.59
CA GLY A 300 -27.18 -10.74 0.13
C GLY A 300 -27.59 -9.82 1.28
N GLU A 301 -26.82 -9.81 2.38
CA GLU A 301 -27.09 -8.94 3.52
C GLU A 301 -27.19 -7.46 3.09
N SER A 302 -28.12 -6.72 3.71
CA SER A 302 -28.34 -5.31 3.35
C SER A 302 -27.18 -4.43 3.84
N ILE A 303 -26.78 -3.49 2.99
CA ILE A 303 -25.87 -2.38 3.34
C ILE A 303 -26.35 -1.60 4.58
N ASP A 304 -27.65 -1.62 4.88
CA ASP A 304 -28.23 -0.98 6.08
C ASP A 304 -27.72 -1.63 7.38
N VAL A 305 -27.35 -2.92 7.35
CA VAL A 305 -26.73 -3.58 8.51
C VAL A 305 -25.36 -2.99 8.77
N LEU A 306 -24.51 -2.93 7.73
CA LEU A 306 -23.19 -2.31 7.81
C LEU A 306 -23.27 -0.84 8.25
N SER A 307 -24.16 -0.06 7.63
CA SER A 307 -24.36 1.34 7.97
C SER A 307 -24.74 1.52 9.45
N ARG A 308 -25.69 0.73 9.98
CA ARG A 308 -26.07 0.77 11.40
C ARG A 308 -24.92 0.41 12.33
N GLU A 309 -24.03 -0.49 11.93
CA GLU A 309 -22.85 -0.82 12.73
C GLU A 309 -21.83 0.32 12.74
N VAL A 310 -21.58 0.96 11.59
CA VAL A 310 -20.73 2.15 11.49
C VAL A 310 -21.28 3.31 12.33
N LEU A 311 -22.62 3.46 12.39
CA LEU A 311 -23.27 4.50 13.21
C LEU A 311 -23.03 4.35 14.72
N LYS A 312 -22.75 3.14 15.20
CA LYS A 312 -22.47 2.85 16.61
C LYS A 312 -21.03 3.17 17.00
N LEU A 313 -20.13 3.30 16.02
CA LEU A 313 -18.72 3.53 16.29
C LEU A 313 -18.50 4.98 16.74
N PRO A 314 -17.66 5.21 17.78
CA PRO A 314 -17.37 6.55 18.26
C PRO A 314 -16.58 7.32 17.21
N LYS A 315 -16.73 8.64 17.18
CA LYS A 315 -15.83 9.49 16.38
C LYS A 315 -14.38 9.22 16.79
N SER A 316 -13.50 9.00 15.81
CA SER A 316 -12.07 8.84 16.06
C SER A 316 -11.52 10.13 16.68
N ASN A 317 -10.93 10.01 17.86
CA ASN A 317 -10.19 11.09 18.48
C ASN A 317 -8.73 10.94 18.03
N ARG A 318 -8.20 11.99 17.40
CA ARG A 318 -6.80 12.06 16.94
C ARG A 318 -5.80 11.75 18.05
#